data_AF-A0A9W7LBV8-F1
#
_entry.id   AF-A0A9W7LBV8-F1
#
_cell.length_a   1.000
_cell.length_b   1.000
_cell.length_c   1.000
_cell.angle_alpha   90.00
_cell.angle_beta   90.00
_cell.angle_gamma   90.00
#
_symmetry.space_group_name_H-M   'P 1'
#
loop_
_entity.id
_entity.type
_entity.pdbx_description
1 polymer ?
#
loop_
_entity_poly.entity_id
_entity_poly.type
_entity_poly.pdbx_seq_one_letter_code
_entity_poly.pdbx_strand_id
1 'polypeptide(L)'
;MFRSLQRPMMALTAARHNVQRRGMTVISSKSAEEYKKQNYTERMEKKGMPVSPHVMIYSFPVVALSSITVRITGVCLWLGMGGIAAHSLAGGDPAMLMASIGDTSILGTAGKFSVAFPMSYHFLGGVRHAYWDQTPEAVTNEQVEKASYAVAGGSVVLTGIAMMM
;
A
#
# COMPACT_ATOMS: atom_id res chain seq x y z
N MET A 1 23.22 30.77 -19.45
CA MET A 1 23.39 29.73 -20.49
C MET A 1 23.05 28.38 -19.85
N PHE A 2 21.76 27.99 -19.80
CA PHE A 2 21.22 26.63 -19.54
C PHE A 2 19.68 26.74 -19.40
N ARG A 3 19.03 27.24 -20.45
CA ARG A 3 17.58 27.36 -20.56
C ARG A 3 17.17 26.86 -21.95
N SER A 4 17.30 25.55 -22.20
CA SER A 4 17.00 24.98 -23.52
C SER A 4 16.76 23.45 -23.55
N LEU A 5 16.14 22.89 -22.52
CA LEU A 5 15.63 21.51 -22.59
C LEU A 5 14.14 21.45 -22.21
N GLN A 6 13.34 22.33 -22.81
CA GLN A 6 11.97 21.98 -23.17
C GLN A 6 12.05 21.23 -24.50
N ARG A 7 11.99 19.90 -24.46
CA ARG A 7 11.61 19.11 -25.63
C ARG A 7 10.26 18.45 -25.34
N PRO A 8 9.31 18.55 -26.28
CA PRO A 8 7.93 18.15 -26.08
C PRO A 8 7.85 16.63 -26.20
N MET A 9 7.53 15.93 -25.12
CA MET A 9 7.07 14.55 -25.21
C MET A 9 5.56 14.52 -25.40
N MET A 10 5.09 15.25 -26.42
CA MET A 10 3.72 15.19 -26.96
C MET A 10 3.78 14.45 -28.30
N ALA A 11 4.19 13.19 -28.27
CA ALA A 11 4.17 12.32 -29.44
C ALA A 11 4.26 10.84 -29.00
N LEU A 12 3.27 10.36 -28.25
CA LEU A 12 2.96 8.93 -28.23
C LEU A 12 1.50 8.76 -27.82
N THR A 13 0.76 8.17 -28.76
CA THR A 13 -0.54 7.54 -28.56
C THR A 13 -1.74 8.49 -28.40
N ALA A 14 -2.05 9.23 -29.48
CA ALA A 14 -3.44 9.56 -29.77
C ALA A 14 -4.19 8.27 -30.13
N ALA A 15 -4.51 7.46 -29.12
CA ALA A 15 -5.48 6.39 -29.25
C ALA A 15 -6.80 7.06 -29.61
N ARG A 16 -7.16 6.95 -30.89
CA ARG A 16 -8.41 7.46 -31.46
C ARG A 16 -9.56 6.84 -30.69
N HIS A 17 -10.06 7.54 -29.67
CA HIS A 17 -11.28 7.18 -28.97
C HIS A 17 -12.42 7.25 -29.98
N ASN A 18 -12.73 6.11 -30.59
CA ASN A 18 -13.94 5.95 -31.40
C ASN A 18 -15.11 5.98 -30.43
N VAL A 19 -15.60 7.18 -30.09
CA VAL A 19 -16.80 7.36 -29.29
C VAL A 19 -17.97 6.93 -30.17
N GLN A 20 -18.25 5.64 -30.15
CA GLN A 20 -19.42 5.03 -30.76
C GLN A 20 -20.64 5.63 -30.06
N ARG A 21 -21.26 6.65 -30.67
CA ARG A 21 -22.48 7.27 -30.14
C ARG A 21 -23.57 6.20 -30.12
N ARG A 22 -23.86 5.65 -28.92
CA ARG A 22 -24.94 4.68 -28.73
C ARG A 22 -26.26 5.36 -29.10
N GLY A 23 -26.98 4.77 -30.06
CA GLY A 23 -28.35 5.15 -30.37
C GLY A 23 -29.20 5.05 -29.10
N MET A 24 -30.05 6.06 -28.90
CA MET A 24 -30.92 6.19 -27.72
C MET A 24 -31.83 4.96 -27.65
N THR A 25 -31.56 4.06 -26.71
CA THR A 25 -32.32 2.82 -26.57
C THR A 25 -33.61 3.16 -25.83
N VAL A 26 -34.76 2.99 -26.47
CA VAL A 26 -36.06 3.15 -25.82
C VAL A 26 -36.16 2.11 -24.70
N ILE A 27 -36.12 2.58 -23.44
CA ILE A 27 -36.22 1.71 -22.27
C ILE A 27 -37.69 1.34 -22.09
N SER A 28 -38.04 0.10 -22.42
CA SER A 28 -39.32 -0.50 -22.03
C SER A 28 -39.40 -0.61 -20.51
N SER A 29 -40.59 -0.44 -19.93
CA SER A 29 -40.82 -0.64 -18.49
C SER A 29 -40.32 -2.02 -18.00
N LYS A 30 -40.40 -3.05 -18.85
CA LYS A 30 -39.88 -4.38 -18.56
C LYS A 30 -38.35 -4.43 -18.51
N SER A 31 -37.65 -3.73 -19.42
CA SER A 31 -36.18 -3.70 -19.40
C SER A 31 -35.62 -2.84 -18.27
N ALA A 32 -36.39 -1.85 -17.77
CA ALA A 32 -36.04 -1.09 -16.57
C ALA A 32 -36.09 -1.95 -15.29
N GLU A 33 -37.10 -2.81 -15.15
CA GLU A 33 -37.21 -3.71 -14.00
C GLU A 33 -36.13 -4.80 -14.01
N GLU A 34 -35.76 -5.30 -15.19
CA GLU A 34 -34.62 -6.22 -15.34
C GLU A 34 -33.28 -5.53 -15.03
N TYR A 35 -33.12 -4.27 -15.46
CA TYR A 35 -31.93 -3.47 -15.19
C TYR A 35 -31.69 -3.23 -13.69
N LYS A 36 -32.74 -3.02 -12.90
CA LYS A 36 -32.63 -2.85 -11.44
C LYS A 36 -32.16 -4.12 -10.72
N LYS A 37 -32.47 -5.30 -11.27
CA LYS A 37 -32.11 -6.60 -10.68
C LYS A 37 -30.67 -7.02 -10.95
N GLN A 38 -30.02 -6.46 -11.96
CA GLN A 38 -28.64 -6.81 -12.33
C GLN A 38 -27.62 -6.18 -11.36
N ASN A 39 -26.51 -6.88 -11.11
CA ASN A 39 -25.41 -6.36 -10.31
C ASN A 39 -24.80 -5.12 -10.99
N TYR A 40 -24.46 -4.07 -10.22
CA TYR A 40 -23.83 -2.86 -10.75
C TYR A 40 -22.58 -3.16 -11.57
N THR A 41 -21.70 -4.03 -11.06
CA THR A 41 -20.42 -4.34 -11.71
C THR A 41 -20.64 -4.99 -13.07
N GLU A 42 -21.48 -6.02 -13.14
CA GLU A 42 -21.84 -6.72 -14.38
C GLU A 42 -22.46 -5.76 -15.42
N ARG A 43 -23.30 -4.82 -14.98
CA ARG A 43 -23.87 -3.78 -15.85
C ARG A 43 -22.80 -2.86 -16.41
N MET A 44 -21.83 -2.44 -15.61
CA MET A 44 -20.78 -1.52 -16.06
C MET A 44 -19.80 -2.22 -17.01
N GLU A 45 -19.47 -3.48 -16.73
CA GLU A 45 -18.65 -4.34 -17.59
C GLU A 45 -19.31 -4.54 -18.95
N LYS A 46 -20.61 -4.91 -18.99
CA LYS A 46 -21.39 -5.02 -20.23
C LYS A 46 -21.47 -3.71 -21.01
N LYS A 47 -21.41 -2.57 -20.33
CA LYS A 47 -21.40 -1.26 -20.99
C LYS A 47 -20.05 -0.94 -21.63
N GLY A 48 -18.97 -1.63 -21.28
CA GLY A 48 -17.61 -1.38 -21.78
C GLY A 48 -17.05 -0.04 -21.32
N MET A 49 -17.49 0.47 -20.16
CA MET A 49 -17.05 1.78 -19.68
C MET A 49 -15.71 1.65 -18.96
N PRO A 50 -14.71 2.49 -19.32
CA PRO A 50 -13.43 2.47 -18.63
C PRO A 50 -13.57 3.01 -17.19
N VAL A 51 -12.77 2.47 -16.28
CA VAL A 51 -12.65 2.97 -14.91
C VAL A 51 -11.79 4.23 -14.92
N SER A 52 -12.22 5.27 -14.20
CA SER A 52 -11.43 6.50 -14.08
C SER A 52 -10.07 6.21 -13.44
N PRO A 53 -8.98 6.87 -13.90
CA PRO A 53 -7.68 6.79 -13.23
C PRO A 53 -7.82 7.21 -11.76
N HIS A 54 -7.17 6.49 -10.85
CA HIS A 54 -7.25 6.74 -9.40
C HIS A 54 -5.86 6.82 -8.77
N VAL A 55 -5.14 5.69 -8.61
CA VAL A 55 -3.80 5.67 -7.99
C VAL A 55 -2.80 6.55 -8.75
N MET A 56 -2.90 6.59 -10.09
CA MET A 56 -1.94 7.30 -10.94
C MET A 56 -2.10 8.83 -10.93
N ILE A 57 -3.24 9.35 -10.46
CA ILE A 57 -3.53 10.80 -10.47
C ILE A 57 -3.77 11.38 -9.07
N TYR A 58 -3.85 10.52 -8.05
CA TYR A 58 -4.16 10.94 -6.69
C TYR A 58 -2.91 11.52 -6.00
N SER A 59 -3.07 12.67 -5.35
CA SER A 59 -2.03 13.26 -4.50
C SER A 59 -2.09 12.62 -3.12
N PHE A 60 -1.11 11.78 -2.79
CA PHE A 60 -1.13 11.01 -1.55
C PHE A 60 -0.83 11.87 -0.32
N PRO A 61 -1.77 11.98 0.66
CA PRO A 61 -1.45 12.56 1.95
C PRO A 61 -0.56 11.61 2.77
N VAL A 62 0.17 12.17 3.74
CA VAL A 62 1.08 11.41 4.63
C VAL A 62 0.36 10.26 5.34
N VAL A 63 -0.91 10.47 5.71
CA VAL A 63 -1.76 9.46 6.36
C VAL A 63 -1.98 8.24 5.45
N ALA A 64 -2.22 8.47 4.15
CA ALA A 64 -2.40 7.40 3.18
C ALA A 64 -1.10 6.61 2.97
N LEU A 65 0.03 7.31 2.85
CA LEU A 65 1.35 6.67 2.76
C LEU A 65 1.64 5.84 4.01
N SER A 66 1.36 6.38 5.20
CA SER A 66 1.55 5.67 6.45
C SER A 66 0.69 4.39 6.54
N SER A 67 -0.56 4.44 6.09
CA SER A 67 -1.43 3.25 6.00
C SER A 67 -0.86 2.18 5.05
N ILE A 68 -0.36 2.59 3.89
CA ILE A 68 0.31 1.69 2.94
C ILE A 68 1.56 1.07 3.59
N THR A 69 2.37 1.86 4.30
CA THR A 69 3.56 1.35 5.00
C THR A 69 3.21 0.31 6.07
N VAL A 70 2.15 0.50 6.86
CA VAL A 70 1.69 -0.53 7.82
C VAL A 70 1.33 -1.83 7.10
N ARG A 71 0.67 -1.77 5.94
CA ARG A 71 0.32 -2.97 5.15
C ARG A 71 1.55 -3.67 4.60
N ILE A 72 2.47 -2.92 3.98
CA ILE A 72 3.70 -3.48 3.41
C ILE A 72 4.54 -4.14 4.50
N THR A 73 4.75 -3.45 5.62
CA THR A 73 5.52 -3.99 6.75
C THR A 73 4.87 -5.24 7.34
N GLY A 74 3.54 -5.30 7.41
CA GLY A 74 2.81 -6.51 7.82
C GLY A 74 3.01 -7.69 6.86
N VAL A 75 2.97 -7.46 5.55
CA VAL A 75 3.25 -8.50 4.54
C VAL A 75 4.71 -8.97 4.64
N CYS A 76 5.67 -8.05 4.80
CA CYS A 76 7.08 -8.41 5.00
C CYS A 76 7.29 -9.29 6.23
N LEU A 77 6.66 -8.94 7.37
CA LEU A 77 6.73 -9.74 8.59
C LEU A 77 6.07 -11.12 8.42
N TRP A 78 4.92 -11.19 7.76
CA TRP A 78 4.24 -12.45 7.47
C TRP A 78 5.10 -13.37 6.60
N LEU A 79 5.69 -12.83 5.52
CA LEU A 79 6.61 -13.58 4.66
C LEU A 79 7.88 -14.00 5.41
N GLY A 80 8.45 -13.13 6.24
CA GLY A 80 9.63 -13.44 7.04
C GLY A 80 9.38 -14.58 8.03
N MET A 81 8.30 -14.50 8.80
CA MET A 81 7.91 -15.56 9.74
C MET A 81 7.57 -16.86 9.01
N GLY A 82 6.81 -16.78 7.90
CA GLY A 82 6.48 -17.94 7.07
C GLY A 82 7.71 -18.60 6.47
N GLY A 83 8.70 -17.81 6.04
CA GLY A 83 9.98 -18.30 5.52
C GLY A 83 10.82 -19.02 6.58
N ILE A 84 10.90 -18.46 7.79
CA ILE A 84 11.59 -19.11 8.92
C ILE A 84 10.89 -20.43 9.29
N ALA A 85 9.55 -20.43 9.35
CA ALA A 85 8.78 -21.63 9.63
C ALA A 85 8.97 -22.71 8.56
N ALA A 86 8.93 -22.33 7.27
CA ALA A 86 9.18 -23.25 6.16
C ALA A 86 10.61 -23.81 6.18
N HIS A 87 11.61 -22.98 6.49
CA HIS A 87 13.00 -23.41 6.63
C HIS A 87 13.16 -24.43 7.75
N SER A 88 12.53 -24.20 8.90
CA SER A 88 12.55 -25.12 10.04
C SER A 88 11.86 -26.46 9.72
N LEU A 89 10.71 -26.41 9.04
CA LEU A 89 10.00 -27.63 8.59
C LEU A 89 10.81 -28.44 7.56
N ALA A 90 11.68 -27.79 6.79
CA ALA A 90 12.61 -28.44 5.87
C ALA A 90 13.88 -29.00 6.55
N GLY A 91 13.98 -28.94 7.88
CA GLY A 91 15.13 -29.42 8.64
C GLY A 91 16.26 -28.40 8.81
N GLY A 92 16.04 -27.14 8.42
CA GLY A 92 16.97 -26.06 8.67
C GLY A 92 16.98 -25.60 10.13
N ASP A 93 18.11 -25.06 10.59
CA ASP A 93 18.25 -24.48 11.93
C ASP A 93 18.09 -22.95 11.88
N PRO A 94 16.96 -22.39 12.36
CA PRO A 94 16.75 -20.95 12.42
C PRO A 94 17.82 -20.22 13.23
N ALA A 95 18.38 -20.82 14.27
CA ALA A 95 19.39 -20.17 15.11
C ALA A 95 20.69 -19.97 14.32
N MET A 96 21.13 -20.99 13.58
CA MET A 96 22.27 -20.89 12.67
C MET A 96 22.03 -19.88 11.54
N LEU A 97 20.82 -19.87 10.95
CA LEU A 97 20.45 -18.88 9.93
C LEU A 97 20.56 -17.45 10.49
N MET A 98 19.99 -17.20 11.66
CA MET A 98 20.06 -15.88 12.30
C MET A 98 21.49 -15.50 12.70
N ALA A 99 22.29 -16.46 13.17
CA ALA A 99 23.70 -16.24 13.49
C ALA A 99 24.52 -15.81 12.27
N SER A 100 24.25 -16.40 11.09
CA SER A 100 24.91 -16.00 9.84
C SER A 100 24.54 -14.59 9.35
N ILE A 101 23.34 -14.11 9.69
CA ILE A 101 22.87 -12.75 9.39
C ILE A 101 23.32 -11.75 10.48
N GLY A 102 23.70 -12.24 11.66
CA GLY A 102 24.04 -11.43 12.82
C GLY A 102 25.37 -10.67 12.75
N ASP A 103 26.16 -10.87 11.69
CA ASP A 103 27.45 -10.20 11.52
C ASP A 103 27.31 -8.66 11.38
N THR A 104 28.43 -7.95 11.56
CA THR A 104 28.49 -6.50 11.38
C THR A 104 28.81 -6.10 9.95
N SER A 105 28.71 -7.02 8.99
CA SER A 105 28.90 -6.68 7.59
C SER A 105 27.76 -5.78 7.11
N ILE A 106 27.93 -5.18 5.94
CA ILE A 106 26.86 -4.42 5.31
C ILE A 106 25.62 -5.29 5.06
N LEU A 107 25.81 -6.58 4.78
CA LEU A 107 24.72 -7.54 4.57
C LEU A 107 24.03 -7.90 5.89
N GLY A 108 24.79 -8.12 6.96
CA GLY A 108 24.22 -8.39 8.28
C GLY A 108 23.45 -7.18 8.83
N THR A 109 23.99 -5.97 8.64
CA THR A 109 23.30 -4.72 9.02
C THR A 109 22.00 -4.53 8.24
N ALA A 110 22.02 -4.77 6.92
CA ALA A 110 20.80 -4.73 6.09
C ALA A 110 19.79 -5.80 6.51
N GLY A 111 20.25 -7.00 6.87
CA GLY A 111 19.46 -8.08 7.44
C GLY A 111 18.75 -7.67 8.73
N LYS A 112 19.51 -7.14 9.71
CA LYS A 112 18.95 -6.61 10.98
C LYS A 112 17.92 -5.52 10.72
N PHE A 113 18.20 -4.56 9.84
CA PHE A 113 17.26 -3.50 9.48
C PHE A 113 15.98 -4.04 8.84
N SER A 114 16.08 -5.03 7.95
CA SER A 114 14.94 -5.63 7.25
C SER A 114 13.93 -6.31 8.18
N VAL A 115 14.33 -6.67 9.39
CA VAL A 115 13.44 -7.21 10.43
C VAL A 115 13.04 -6.12 11.42
N ALA A 116 14.01 -5.33 11.91
CA ALA A 116 13.79 -4.34 12.96
C ALA A 116 12.83 -3.21 12.54
N PHE A 117 12.97 -2.69 11.32
CA PHE A 117 12.13 -1.58 10.84
C PHE A 117 10.68 -2.01 10.61
N PRO A 118 10.38 -3.08 9.84
CA PRO A 118 9.01 -3.52 9.66
C PRO A 118 8.33 -3.90 10.98
N MET A 119 9.05 -4.54 11.91
CA MET A 119 8.51 -4.87 13.23
C MET A 119 8.12 -3.60 14.01
N SER A 120 9.03 -2.63 14.10
CA SER A 120 8.80 -1.39 14.84
C SER A 120 7.67 -0.56 14.23
N TYR A 121 7.66 -0.39 12.90
CA TYR A 121 6.65 0.39 12.21
C TYR A 121 5.27 -0.27 12.27
N HIS A 122 5.19 -1.59 12.01
CA HIS A 122 3.93 -2.32 12.02
C HIS A 122 3.31 -2.35 13.42
N PHE A 123 4.12 -2.55 14.46
CA PHE A 123 3.66 -2.53 15.85
C PHE A 123 3.08 -1.17 16.24
N LEU A 124 3.83 -0.08 16.04
CA LEU A 124 3.34 1.28 16.35
C LEU A 124 2.11 1.66 15.51
N GLY A 125 2.10 1.27 14.23
CA GLY A 125 0.94 1.43 13.36
C GLY A 125 -0.28 0.66 13.87
N GLY A 126 -0.08 -0.57 14.36
CA GLY A 126 -1.12 -1.40 14.98
C GLY A 126 -1.68 -0.78 16.25
N VAL A 127 -0.82 -0.26 17.13
CA VAL A 127 -1.25 0.48 18.35
C VAL A 127 -2.10 1.70 17.96
N ARG A 128 -1.67 2.47 16.97
CA ARG A 128 -2.45 3.60 16.46
C ARG A 128 -3.82 3.17 15.92
N HIS A 129 -3.89 2.08 15.16
CA HIS A 129 -5.15 1.55 14.65
C HIS A 129 -6.07 1.08 15.78
N ALA A 130 -5.54 0.33 16.75
CA ALA A 130 -6.27 -0.11 17.93
C ALA A 130 -6.81 1.08 18.76
N TYR A 131 -6.04 2.17 18.84
CA TYR A 131 -6.49 3.41 19.47
C TYR A 131 -7.64 4.06 18.68
N TRP A 132 -7.51 4.20 17.36
CA TRP A 132 -8.58 4.76 16.52
C TRP A 132 -9.87 3.95 16.55
N ASP A 133 -9.78 2.62 16.65
CA ASP A 133 -10.94 1.74 16.77
C ASP A 133 -11.67 1.94 18.13
N GLN A 134 -10.94 2.31 19.17
CA GLN A 134 -11.49 2.56 20.52
C GLN A 134 -11.96 4.00 20.72
N THR A 135 -11.37 4.98 20.02
CA THR A 135 -11.71 6.40 20.11
C THR A 135 -11.94 7.01 18.72
N PRO A 136 -13.08 6.71 18.06
CA PRO A 136 -13.38 7.23 16.73
C PRO A 136 -13.43 8.76 16.66
N GLU A 137 -13.79 9.42 17.76
CA GLU A 137 -13.81 10.87 17.91
C GLU A 137 -12.41 11.52 17.82
N ALA A 138 -11.34 10.75 18.03
CA ALA A 138 -9.95 11.20 17.90
C ALA A 138 -9.42 11.13 16.44
N VAL A 139 -10.27 10.74 15.47
CA VAL A 139 -9.90 10.63 14.05
C VAL A 139 -10.21 11.94 13.33
N THR A 140 -9.54 13.03 13.73
CA THR A 140 -9.57 14.31 13.03
C THR A 140 -8.35 14.47 12.13
N ASN A 141 -8.47 15.23 11.03
CA ASN A 141 -7.39 15.40 10.03
C ASN A 141 -6.04 15.80 10.67
N GLU A 142 -6.05 16.71 11.63
CA GLU A 142 -4.85 17.16 12.33
C GLU A 142 -4.26 16.06 13.22
N GLN A 143 -5.10 15.34 13.98
CA GLN A 143 -4.65 14.27 14.88
C GLN A 143 -4.09 13.08 14.09
N VAL A 144 -4.74 12.69 12.99
CA VAL A 144 -4.28 11.56 12.18
C VAL A 144 -2.94 11.86 11.51
N GLU A 145 -2.72 13.09 11.07
CA GLU A 145 -1.45 13.52 10.47
C GLU A 145 -0.31 13.52 11.50
N LYS A 146 -0.55 14.11 12.69
CA LYS A 146 0.42 14.06 13.80
C LYS A 146 0.74 12.63 14.22
N ALA A 147 -0.27 11.76 14.32
CA ALA A 147 -0.09 10.36 14.65
C ALA A 147 0.73 9.62 13.57
N SER A 148 0.55 9.94 12.29
CA SER A 148 1.37 9.37 11.21
C SER A 148 2.84 9.77 11.32
N TYR A 149 3.14 11.04 11.64
CA TYR A 149 4.51 11.47 11.91
C TYR A 149 5.09 10.83 13.18
N ALA A 150 4.29 10.70 14.23
CA ALA A 150 4.70 10.04 15.47
C ALA A 150 5.06 8.56 15.26
N VAL A 151 4.27 7.82 14.48
CA VAL A 151 4.58 6.44 14.09
C VAL A 151 5.87 6.38 13.28
N ALA A 152 6.03 7.26 12.28
CA ALA A 152 7.24 7.30 11.48
C ALA A 152 8.49 7.58 12.34
N GLY A 153 8.47 8.65 13.13
CA GLY A 153 9.60 9.01 14.00
C GLY A 153 9.88 7.95 15.07
N GLY A 154 8.84 7.48 15.77
CA GLY A 154 8.97 6.45 16.79
C GLY A 154 9.53 5.14 16.23
N SER A 155 9.13 4.74 15.02
CA SER A 155 9.64 3.52 14.38
C SER A 155 11.13 3.61 14.06
N VAL A 156 11.62 4.78 13.61
CA VAL A 156 13.04 4.99 13.32
C VAL A 156 13.86 4.92 14.60
N VAL A 157 13.39 5.54 15.68
CA VAL A 157 14.07 5.49 16.99
C VAL A 157 14.13 4.06 17.53
N LEU A 158 13.00 3.33 17.54
CA LEU A 158 12.95 1.94 18.00
C LEU A 158 13.85 1.03 17.15
N THR A 159 13.87 1.23 15.83
CA THR A 159 14.75 0.50 14.93
C THR A 159 16.22 0.78 15.25
N GLY A 160 16.59 2.05 15.45
CA GLY A 160 17.95 2.43 15.81
C GLY A 160 18.42 1.78 17.10
N ILE A 161 17.56 1.75 18.13
CA ILE A 161 17.85 1.06 19.39
C ILE A 161 18.00 -0.45 19.15
N ALA A 162 17.06 -1.07 18.43
CA ALA A 162 17.07 -2.50 18.15
C ALA A 162 18.32 -2.95 17.35
N MET A 163 18.88 -2.08 16.51
CA MET A 163 20.11 -2.38 15.76
C MET A 163 21.39 -2.25 16.57
N MET A 164 21.35 -1.57 17.73
CA MET A 164 22.50 -1.39 18.62
C MET A 164 22.68 -2.52 19.65
N MET A 165 21.66 -3.37 19.79
CA MET A 165 21.67 -4.56 20.67
C MET A 165 22.19 -5.79 19.93
#